data_AF-A0A2U3Q186-F1
#
_entry.id   AF-A0A2U3Q186-F1
#
_cell.length_a   1.000
_cell.length_b   1.000
_cell.length_c   1.000
_cell.angle_alpha   90.00
_cell.angle_beta   90.00
_cell.angle_gamma   90.00
#
_symmetry.space_group_name_H-M   'P 1'
#
loop_
_entity.id
_entity.type
_entity.pdbx_description
1 polymer ?
#
loop_
_entity_poly.entity_id
_entity_poly.type
_entity_poly.pdbx_seq_one_letter_code
_entity_poly.pdbx_strand_id
1 'polypeptide(L)' 'MPRYTSFAREAAATLLRMAKTTKDPQVASGLIQRAADLKDRTGELAPGEIDAMAEEPRKPLTRN' A
#
# COMPACT_ATOMS: atom_id res chain seq x y z
N MET A 1 -20.17 11.03 -4.31
CA MET A 1 -19.06 10.94 -3.34
C MET A 1 -18.21 9.73 -3.69
N PRO A 2 -17.08 9.86 -4.41
CA PRO A 2 -16.28 8.71 -4.81
C PRO A 2 -15.57 8.15 -3.57
N ARG A 3 -15.74 6.84 -3.32
CA ARG A 3 -15.19 6.09 -2.17
C ARG A 3 -13.79 5.51 -2.45
N TYR A 4 -13.04 6.06 -3.41
CA TYR A 4 -11.87 5.39 -4.00
C TYR A 4 -10.50 5.94 -3.54
N THR A 5 -10.48 6.94 -2.66
CA THR A 5 -9.23 7.43 -2.02
C THR A 5 -8.84 6.60 -0.78
N SER A 6 -9.54 5.50 -0.50
CA SER A 6 -9.42 4.72 0.72
C SER A 6 -8.25 3.75 0.69
N PHE A 7 -7.98 3.08 -0.44
CA PHE A 7 -7.07 1.93 -0.46
C PHE A 7 -5.63 2.27 -0.10
N ALA A 8 -5.03 3.29 -0.73
CA ALA A 8 -3.65 3.68 -0.41
C ALA A 8 -3.52 4.21 1.02
N ARG A 9 -4.53 4.94 1.50
CA ARG A 9 -4.59 5.42 2.88
C ARG A 9 -4.71 4.25 3.88
N GLU A 10 -5.51 3.26 3.54
CA GLU A 10 -5.75 2.06 4.34
C GLU A 10 -4.52 1.14 4.37
N ALA A 11 -3.83 0.99 3.24
CA ALA A 11 -2.56 0.31 3.14
C ALA A 11 -1.47 1.01 3.98
N ALA A 12 -1.35 2.34 3.91
CA ALA A 12 -0.43 3.10 4.75
C ALA A 12 -0.75 2.92 6.25
N ALA A 13 -2.02 3.00 6.63
CA ALA A 13 -2.45 2.76 8.01
C ALA A 13 -2.12 1.33 8.49
N THR A 14 -2.29 0.34 7.61
CA THR A 14 -1.96 -1.06 7.89
C THR A 14 -0.46 -1.25 8.08
N LEU A 15 0.37 -0.66 7.23
CA LEU A 15 1.83 -0.70 7.36
C LEU A 15 2.31 -0.08 8.69
N LEU A 16 1.73 1.06 9.10
CA LEU A 16 2.02 1.68 10.40
C LEU A 16 1.58 0.80 11.58
N ARG A 17 0.43 0.12 11.46
CA ARG A 17 -0.03 -0.84 12.47
C ARG A 17 0.94 -2.00 12.62
N MET A 18 1.40 -2.56 11.50
CA MET A 18 2.40 -3.64 11.49
C MET A 18 3.73 -3.17 12.09
N ALA A 19 4.17 -1.95 11.77
CA ALA A 19 5.37 -1.34 12.33
C ALA A 19 5.29 -1.18 13.87
N LYS A 20 4.10 -0.88 14.41
CA LYS A 20 3.89 -0.77 15.85
C LYS A 20 3.93 -2.12 16.57
N THR A 21 3.55 -3.20 15.89
CA THR A 21 3.47 -4.55 16.50
C THR A 21 4.72 -5.40 16.29
N THR A 22 5.59 -5.03 15.35
CA THR A 22 6.86 -5.73 15.16
C THR A 22 7.88 -5.36 16.23
N LYS A 23 8.69 -6.34 16.65
CA LYS A 23 9.77 -6.15 17.63
C LYS A 23 11.12 -5.91 16.95
N ASP A 24 11.19 -6.09 15.63
CA ASP A 24 12.39 -5.86 14.84
C ASP A 24 12.42 -4.38 14.39
N PRO A 25 13.40 -3.58 14.86
CA PRO A 25 13.50 -2.17 14.52
C PRO A 25 13.80 -1.94 13.03
N GLN A 26 14.54 -2.83 12.35
CA GLN A 26 14.82 -2.70 10.92
C GLN A 26 13.54 -2.88 10.10
N VAL A 27 12.72 -3.87 10.48
CA VAL A 27 11.41 -4.09 9.84
C VAL A 27 10.46 -2.93 10.12
N ALA A 28 10.43 -2.40 11.36
CA ALA A 28 9.59 -1.25 11.70
C ALA A 28 9.95 -0.02 10.83
N SER A 29 11.24 0.30 10.72
CA SER A 29 11.72 1.40 9.88
C SER A 29 11.35 1.20 8.41
N GLY A 30 11.51 -0.01 7.86
CA GLY A 30 11.12 -0.33 6.49
C GLY A 30 9.63 -0.13 6.24
N LEU A 31 8.77 -0.59 7.16
CA LEU A 31 7.31 -0.43 7.05
C LEU A 31 6.88 1.04 7.13
N ILE A 32 7.50 1.84 8.01
CA ILE A 32 7.23 3.28 8.14
C ILE A 32 7.62 4.00 6.85
N GLN A 33 8.80 3.69 6.28
CA GLN A 33 9.25 4.30 5.04
C GLN A 33 8.32 3.97 3.87
N ARG A 34 7.85 2.72 3.76
CA ARG A 34 6.87 2.33 2.73
C ARG A 34 5.53 3.04 2.91
N ALA A 35 5.07 3.25 4.14
CA ALA A 35 3.84 3.99 4.39
C ALA A 35 3.96 5.47 3.98
N ALA A 36 5.13 6.08 4.17
CA ALA A 36 5.43 7.43 3.73
C ALA A 36 5.48 7.53 2.19
N ASP A 37 6.23 6.62 1.53
CA ASP A 37 6.30 6.54 0.07
C ASP A 37 4.90 6.40 -0.55
N LEU A 38 4.02 5.62 0.07
CA LEU A 38 2.67 5.38 -0.42
C LEU A 38 1.82 6.65 -0.33
N LYS A 39 1.95 7.40 0.76
CA LYS A 39 1.28 8.70 0.96
C LYS A 39 1.75 9.74 -0.06
N ASP A 40 3.05 9.80 -0.33
CA ASP A 40 3.60 10.78 -1.27
C ASP A 40 3.17 10.45 -2.71
N ARG A 41 3.15 9.16 -3.08
CA ARG A 41 2.60 8.70 -4.36
C ARG A 41 1.10 8.97 -4.51
N THR A 42 0.32 8.85 -3.43
CA THR A 42 -1.12 9.23 -3.49
C THR A 42 -1.35 10.73 -3.46
N GLY A 43 -0.37 11.51 -2.99
CA GLY A 43 -0.41 12.96 -3.07
C GLY A 43 -0.15 13.49 -4.48
N GLU A 44 0.66 12.78 -5.27
CA GLU A 44 1.00 13.15 -6.66
C GLU A 44 0.10 12.51 -7.72
N LEU A 45 -0.37 11.27 -7.52
CA LEU A 45 -1.23 10.59 -8.47
C LEU A 45 -2.69 10.93 -8.20
N ALA A 46 -3.35 11.52 -9.20
CA ALA A 46 -4.79 11.71 -9.16
C ALA A 46 -5.47 10.35 -8.87
N PRO A 47 -6.59 10.31 -8.13
CA PRO A 47 -7.18 9.08 -7.58
C PRO A 47 -7.52 7.94 -8.58
N GLY A 48 -7.35 8.15 -9.89
CA GLY A 48 -7.68 7.19 -10.95
C GLY A 48 -6.51 6.34 -11.46
N GLU A 49 -5.24 6.68 -11.21
CA GLU A 49 -4.10 5.98 -11.84
C GLU A 49 -3.47 4.87 -10.96
N ILE A 50 -3.74 4.91 -9.66
CA ILE A 50 -3.22 3.94 -8.67
C ILE A 50 -3.89 2.56 -8.76
N ASP A 51 -5.12 2.47 -9.28
CA ASP A 51 -5.85 1.20 -9.44
C ASP A 51 -5.20 0.31 -10.51
N ALA A 52 -4.68 0.91 -11.59
CA ALA A 52 -4.02 0.19 -12.69
C ALA A 52 -2.70 -0.50 -12.28
N MET A 53 -2.06 -0.09 -11.18
CA MET A 53 -0.86 -0.75 -10.64
C MET A 53 -1.18 -1.74 -9.51
N ALA A 54 -2.37 -1.68 -8.91
CA ALA A 54 -2.81 -2.62 -7.88
C ALA A 54 -3.51 -3.86 -8.48
N GLU A 55 -4.01 -3.77 -9.72
CA GLU A 55 -4.66 -4.85 -10.45
C GLU A 55 -3.71 -5.70 -11.33
N GLU A 56 -2.51 -6.03 -10.85
CA GLU A 56 -1.84 -7.27 -11.27
C GLU A 56 -1.87 -8.30 -10.13
N PRO A 57 -3.02 -8.94 -9.86
CA PRO A 57 -3.01 -10.20 -9.15
C PRO A 57 -2.26 -11.19 -10.04
N ARG A 58 -1.08 -11.62 -9.59
CA ARG A 58 -0.29 -12.69 -10.21
C ARG A 58 -1.22 -13.86 -10.57
N LYS A 59 -1.56 -13.98 -11.86
CA LYS A 59 -2.32 -15.08 -12.41
C LYS A 59 -1.48 -16.34 -12.25
N PRO A 60 -1.85 -17.33 -11.41
CA PRO A 60 -1.20 -18.62 -11.47
C PRO A 60 -1.64 -19.26 -12.79
N LEU A 61 -0.70 -19.49 -13.72
CA LEU A 61 -0.93 -20.42 -14.81
C LEU A 61 -1.05 -21.83 -14.21
N THR A 62 -2.26 -22.29 -13.97
CA THR A 62 -2.54 -23.73 -13.82
C THR A 62 -3.34 -24.17 -15.04
N ARG A 63 -2.63 -24.77 -16.01
CA ARG A 63 -3.21 -25.48 -17.14
C ARG A 63 -3.28 -26.96 -16.75
N ASN A 64 -4.49 -27.50 -16.60
CA ASN A 64 -4.77 -28.94 -16.66
C ASN A 64 -5.29 -29.27 -18.06
#